data_AF-F3GNT6-F1
#
_entry.id   AF-F3GNT6-F1
#
_cell.length_a   1.000
_cell.length_b   1.000
_cell.length_c   1.000
_cell.angle_alpha   90.00
_cell.angle_beta   90.00
_cell.angle_gamma   90.00
#
_symmetry.space_group_name_H-M   'P 1'
#
loop_
_entity.id
_entity.type
_entity.pdbx_description
1 polymer ?
#
loop_
_entity_poly.entity_id
_entity_poly.type
_entity_poly.pdbx_seq_one_letter_code
_entity_poly.pdbx_strand_id
1 'polypeptide(L)' 'PDYMVPGYFVFIDSMPLTANGKLDRRALPKPDVARSQQGYVAPRSAFEQRLAALWEQVLHVERVGLNDNFFALGGHSLL' A
#
# COMPACT_ATOMS: atom_id res chain seq x y z
N PRO A 1 -1.85 15.49 -4.60
CA PRO A 1 -3.16 14.94 -4.17
C PRO A 1 -3.09 13.42 -4.06
N ASP A 2 -3.87 12.80 -3.18
CA ASP A 2 -3.82 11.35 -2.94
C ASP A 2 -4.10 10.52 -4.20
N TYR A 3 -5.02 10.99 -5.05
CA TYR A 3 -5.35 10.36 -6.34
C TYR A 3 -4.21 10.39 -7.39
N MET A 4 -3.10 11.09 -7.10
CA MET A 4 -1.92 11.16 -7.97
C MET A 4 -0.74 10.35 -7.43
N VAL A 5 -0.89 9.67 -6.29
CA VAL A 5 0.15 8.79 -5.75
C VAL A 5 0.14 7.48 -6.54
N PRO A 6 1.26 7.05 -7.16
CA PRO A 6 1.31 5.79 -7.90
C PRO A 6 1.04 4.58 -6.99
N GLY A 7 0.11 3.71 -7.39
CA GLY A 7 -0.19 2.49 -6.65
C GLY A 7 0.89 1.40 -6.76
N TYR A 8 1.78 1.50 -7.75
CA TYR A 8 2.83 0.51 -8.01
C TYR A 8 4.11 1.18 -8.48
N PHE A 9 5.24 0.62 -8.06
CA PHE A 9 6.57 0.93 -8.58
C PHE A 9 7.19 -0.37 -9.07
N VAL A 10 7.59 -0.38 -10.34
CA VAL A 10 8.25 -1.54 -10.97
C VAL A 10 9.66 -1.11 -11.35
N PHE A 11 10.64 -1.75 -10.72
CA PHE A 11 12.04 -1.53 -11.05
C PHE A 11 12.41 -2.33 -12.30
N ILE A 12 13.02 -1.65 -13.27
CA ILE A 12 13.53 -2.23 -14.51
C ILE A 12 14.95 -1.74 -14.73
N ASP A 13 15.81 -2.58 -15.29
CA ASP A 13 17.22 -2.22 -15.54
C ASP A 13 17.36 -1.21 -16.68
N SER A 14 16.44 -1.26 -17.66
CA SER A 14 16.45 -0.37 -18.82
C SER A 14 15.04 -0.11 -19.35
N MET A 15 14.83 1.08 -19.92
CA MET A 15 13.57 1.44 -20.57
C MET A 15 13.43 0.72 -21.93
N PRO A 16 12.30 0.02 -22.20
CA PRO A 16 12.08 -0.58 -23.50
C PRO A 16 11.87 0.51 -24.55
N LEU A 17 12.61 0.45 -25.65
CA LEU A 17 12.51 1.42 -26.74
C LEU A 17 12.03 0.74 -28.03
N THR A 18 11.22 1.46 -28.78
CA THR A 18 10.90 1.16 -30.18
C THR A 18 12.16 1.26 -31.07
N ALA A 19 12.10 0.75 -32.30
CA ALA A 19 13.20 0.86 -33.27
C ALA A 19 13.66 2.31 -33.53
N ASN A 20 12.79 3.30 -33.30
CA ASN A 20 13.09 4.72 -33.45
C ASN A 20 13.56 5.39 -32.14
N GLY A 21 13.89 4.61 -31.11
CA GLY A 21 14.42 5.12 -29.83
C GLY A 21 13.41 5.76 -28.88
N LYS A 22 12.11 5.73 -29.19
CA LYS A 22 11.04 6.21 -28.29
C LYS A 22 10.64 5.11 -27.31
N LEU A 23 10.19 5.48 -26.11
CA LEU A 23 9.64 4.55 -25.11
C LEU A 23 8.51 3.70 -25.69
N ASP A 24 8.66 2.38 -25.62
CA ASP A 24 7.58 1.43 -25.89
C ASP A 24 6.81 1.13 -24.61
N ARG A 25 5.73 1.88 -24.39
CA ARG A 25 4.87 1.71 -23.20
C ARG A 25 4.18 0.35 -23.13
N ARG A 26 3.98 -0.34 -24.26
CA ARG A 26 3.29 -1.64 -24.29
C ARG A 26 4.21 -2.77 -23.85
N ALA A 27 5.52 -2.57 -24.02
CA ALA A 27 6.56 -3.48 -23.58
C ALA A 27 6.95 -3.28 -22.10
N LEU A 28 6.40 -2.27 -21.41
CA LEU A 28 6.65 -2.11 -19.98
C LEU A 28 6.10 -3.32 -19.20
N PRO A 29 6.87 -3.88 -18.26
CA PRO A 29 6.40 -4.97 -17.41
C PRO A 29 5.16 -4.56 -16.64
N LYS A 30 4.21 -5.51 -16.52
CA LYS A 30 3.02 -5.29 -15.69
C LYS A 30 3.40 -5.40 -14.21
N PRO A 31 2.87 -4.54 -13.33
CA PRO A 31 3.03 -4.70 -11.89
C PRO A 31 2.51 -6.05 -11.41
N ASP A 32 3.25 -6.68 -10.49
CA ASP A 32 2.79 -7.89 -9.79
C ASP A 32 1.84 -7.49 -8.64
N VAL A 33 0.54 -7.54 -8.95
CA VAL A 33 -0.56 -7.20 -8.03
C VAL A 33 -0.82 -8.26 -6.95
N ALA A 34 -0.36 -9.50 -7.14
CA ALA A 34 -0.54 -10.54 -6.11
C ALA A 34 0.40 -10.29 -4.92
N ARG A 35 1.59 -9.78 -5.20
CA ARG A 35 2.61 -9.43 -4.20
C ARG A 35 2.30 -8.12 -3.45
N SER A 36 1.33 -7.34 -3.93
CA SER A 36 0.99 -6.03 -3.35
C SER A 36 -0.11 -6.07 -2.30
N GLN A 37 -0.74 -7.22 -2.04
CA GLN A 37 -1.52 -7.38 -0.82
C GLN A 37 -0.52 -7.28 0.32
N GLN A 38 -0.47 -6.11 0.96
CA GLN A 38 0.31 -5.92 2.17
C GLN A 38 -0.28 -6.87 3.20
N GLY A 39 0.34 -8.04 3.34
CA GLY A 39 -0.03 -8.99 4.36
C GLY A 39 0.07 -8.33 5.73
N TYR A 40 -0.61 -8.92 6.71
CA TYR A 40 -0.55 -8.43 8.08
C TYR A 40 0.90 -8.27 8.55
N VAL A 41 1.24 -7.05 8.97
CA VAL A 41 2.51 -6.74 9.64
C VAL A 41 2.18 -6.40 11.08
N ALA A 42 2.72 -7.16 12.02
CA ALA A 42 2.49 -6.94 13.44
C ALA A 42 3.11 -5.62 13.92
N PRO A 43 2.43 -4.87 14.81
CA PRO A 43 3.02 -3.75 15.54
C PRO A 43 4.27 -4.18 16.31
N ARG A 44 5.38 -3.46 16.14
CA ARG A 44 6.73 -3.85 16.58
C ARG A 44 7.14 -3.19 17.88
N SER A 45 6.72 -1.95 18.11
CA SER A 45 7.04 -1.20 19.33
C SER A 45 5.88 -1.19 20.32
N ALA A 46 6.18 -0.95 21.60
CA ALA A 46 5.16 -0.81 22.65
C ALA A 46 4.20 0.38 22.38
N PHE A 47 4.62 1.35 21.59
CA PHE A 47 3.74 2.44 21.15
C PHE A 47 2.80 1.97 20.02
N GLU A 48 3.36 1.36 18.98
CA GLU A 48 2.56 0.81 17.85
C GLU A 48 1.53 -0.21 18.35
N GLN A 49 1.90 -1.09 19.29
CA GLN A 49 1.00 -2.07 19.88
C GLN A 49 -0.17 -1.44 20.64
N ARG A 50 0.11 -0.39 21.44
CA ARG A 50 -0.93 0.37 22.14
C ARG A 50 -1.86 1.08 21.17
N LEU A 51 -1.32 1.66 20.10
CA LEU A 51 -2.11 2.34 19.08
C LEU A 51 -3.01 1.35 18.32
N ALA A 52 -2.49 0.19 17.92
CA ALA A 52 -3.26 -0.85 17.25
C ALA A 52 -4.41 -1.36 18.13
N ALA A 53 -4.16 -1.61 19.43
CA ALA A 53 -5.20 -2.02 20.37
C ALA A 53 -6.31 -0.97 20.53
N LEU A 54 -5.96 0.32 20.53
CA LEU A 54 -6.95 1.40 20.56
C LEU A 54 -7.78 1.42 19.28
N TRP A 55 -7.16 1.23 18.12
CA TRP A 55 -7.88 1.18 16.84
C TRP A 55 -8.80 -0.04 16.76
N GLU A 56 -8.38 -1.22 17.21
CA GLU A 56 -9.23 -2.41 17.30
C GLU A 56 -10.49 -2.14 18.13
N GLN A 57 -10.35 -1.42 19.25
CA GLN A 57 -11.47 -1.03 20.11
C GLN A 57 -12.40 -0.01 19.46
N VAL A 58 -11.85 1.05 18.86
CA VAL A 58 -12.63 2.15 18.27
C VAL A 58 -13.34 1.72 16.98
N LEU A 59 -12.66 0.90 16.17
CA LEU A 59 -13.18 0.44 14.88
C LEU A 59 -13.97 -0.87 14.98
N HIS A 60 -13.95 -1.52 16.15
CA HIS A 60 -14.58 -2.82 16.39
C HIS A 60 -14.11 -3.91 15.40
N VAL A 61 -12.81 -3.94 15.11
CA VAL A 61 -12.17 -4.96 14.25
C VAL A 61 -11.32 -5.93 15.08
N GLU A 62 -11.17 -7.16 14.62
CA GLU A 62 -10.45 -8.21 15.35
C GLU A 62 -8.94 -7.94 15.44
N ARG A 63 -8.36 -7.31 14.41
CA ARG A 63 -6.92 -7.12 14.30
C ARG A 63 -6.57 -5.90 13.46
N VAL A 64 -5.62 -5.10 13.95
CA VAL A 64 -5.02 -3.98 13.21
C VAL A 64 -3.53 -4.22 13.00
N GLY A 65 -3.10 -4.20 11.73
CA GLY A 65 -1.72 -4.25 11.30
C GLY A 65 -1.06 -2.87 11.25
N LEU A 66 0.27 -2.86 11.23
CA LEU A 66 1.10 -1.66 11.21
C LEU A 66 0.82 -0.73 10.01
N ASN A 67 0.52 -1.32 8.86
CA ASN A 67 0.33 -0.58 7.61
C ASN A 67 -1.14 -0.42 7.22
N ASP A 68 -2.07 -0.81 8.11
CA ASP A 68 -3.49 -0.69 7.82
C ASP A 68 -3.90 0.79 7.81
N ASN A 69 -4.84 1.13 6.93
CA ASN A 69 -5.35 2.48 6.79
C ASN A 69 -6.63 2.64 7.62
N PHE A 70 -6.64 3.61 8.55
CA PHE A 70 -7.79 3.90 9.44
C PHE A 70 -9.12 4.04 8.69
N PHE A 71 -9.13 4.84 7.62
CA PHE A 71 -10.34 5.13 6.86
C PHE A 71 -10.77 3.93 6.01
N ALA A 72 -9.81 3.16 5.49
CA ALA A 72 -10.11 1.91 4.79
C ALA A 72 -10.72 0.84 5.72
N LEU A 73 -10.37 0.88 7.02
CA LEU A 73 -10.97 0.04 8.06
C LEU A 73 -12.33 0.55 8.57
N GLY A 74 -12.87 1.63 8.01
CA GLY A 74 -14.18 2.19 8.37
C GLY A 74 -14.12 3.37 9.35
N GLY A 75 -12.93 3.82 9.73
CA GLY A 75 -12.75 5.04 10.49
C GLY A 75 -13.15 6.30 9.70
N HIS A 76 -13.50 7.37 10.41
CA HIS A 76 -13.85 8.65 9.82
C HIS A 76 -13.54 9.77 10.81
N SER A 77 -13.54 11.03 10.38
CA SER A 77 -12.99 12.16 11.15
C SER A 77 -13.62 12.44 12.53
N LEU A 78 -14.81 11.92 12.82
CA LEU A 78 -15.49 12.04 14.12
C LEU A 78 -15.10 10.96 15.14
N LEU A 79 -14.52 9.84 14.69
CA LEU A 79 -13.93 8.82 15.55
C LEU A 79 -12.46 9.20 15.82
#